data_AF-D7DXF3-F1
#
_entry.id   AF-D7DXF3-F1
#
_cell.length_a   1.000
_cell.length_b   1.000
_cell.length_c   1.000
_cell.angle_alpha   90.00
_cell.angle_beta   90.00
_cell.angle_gamma   90.00
#
_symmetry.space_group_name_H-M   'P 1'
#
loop_
_entity.id
_entity.type
_entity.pdbx_description
1 polymer ?
#
loop_
_entity_poly.entity_id
_entity_poly.type
_entity_poly.pdbx_seq_one_letter_code
_entity_poly.pdbx_strand_id
1 'polypeptide(L)'
;MLTFSIDSRVELWNRDGILRKRLPRNGDSFISLSFNPDGNILAVNSDDKIRLWNQDGTLLMVLKGEKDELTSISFSPDGKTLGAGSGNRTIILRSLSDIKLDFLIKQGCELLKDYLENYPKTVEIDRSLCSTTL
;
A
#
# COMPACT_ATOMS: atom_id res chain seq x y z
N MET A 1 -0.03 -12.87 12.20
CA MET A 1 0.08 -11.98 13.37
C MET A 1 1.10 -10.90 13.02
N LEU A 2 0.94 -9.66 13.51
CA LEU A 2 1.94 -8.61 13.29
C LEU A 2 2.54 -8.19 14.62
N THR A 3 3.84 -7.92 14.61
CA THR A 3 4.56 -7.33 15.72
C THR A 3 5.31 -6.10 15.23
N PHE A 4 5.24 -5.01 16.01
CA PHE A 4 6.11 -3.85 15.84
C PHE A 4 7.13 -3.87 16.99
N SER A 5 8.39 -3.60 16.66
CA SER A 5 9.44 -3.33 17.66
C SER A 5 9.64 -1.84 17.80
N ILE A 6 10.01 -1.40 19.00
CA ILE A 6 10.46 -0.03 19.34
C ILE A 6 11.63 0.39 18.42
N ASP A 7 12.37 -0.58 17.88
CA ASP A 7 13.43 -0.37 16.89
C ASP A 7 12.91 -0.02 15.48
N SER A 8 11.62 0.34 15.36
CA SER A 8 10.92 0.70 14.12
C SER A 8 10.95 -0.41 13.06
N ARG A 9 10.85 -1.67 13.50
CA ARG A 9 10.81 -2.84 12.61
C ARG A 9 9.40 -3.36 12.50
N VAL A 10 8.90 -3.46 11.27
CA VAL A 10 7.64 -4.13 10.96
C VAL A 10 7.96 -5.52 10.44
N GLU A 11 7.51 -6.53 11.18
CA GLU A 11 7.71 -7.94 10.87
C GLU A 11 6.37 -8.62 10.62
N LEU A 12 6.27 -9.29 9.48
CA LEU A 12 5.09 -10.05 9.08
C LEU A 12 5.25 -11.51 9.46
N TRP A 13 4.31 -12.01 10.28
CA TRP A 13 4.28 -13.39 10.74
C TRP A 13 3.00 -14.09 10.28
N ASN A 14 3.09 -15.37 9.93
CA ASN A 14 1.88 -16.18 9.76
C ASN A 14 1.22 -16.50 11.12
N ARG A 15 0.12 -17.26 11.11
CA ARG A 15 -0.58 -17.64 12.36
C ARG A 15 0.20 -18.66 13.18
N ASP A 16 1.12 -19.39 12.55
CA ASP A 16 1.98 -20.39 13.18
C ASP A 16 3.22 -19.78 13.86
N GLY A 17 3.35 -18.45 13.84
CA GLY A 17 4.51 -17.76 14.43
C GLY A 17 5.78 -17.83 13.59
N ILE A 18 5.67 -18.08 12.29
CA ILE A 18 6.78 -18.09 11.34
C ILE A 18 6.92 -16.70 10.71
N LEU A 19 8.12 -16.13 10.81
CA LEU A 19 8.48 -14.87 10.14
C LEU A 19 8.44 -15.07 8.63
N ARG A 20 7.54 -14.36 7.95
CA ARG A 20 7.41 -14.34 6.49
C ARG A 20 8.31 -13.28 5.86
N LYS A 21 8.27 -12.07 6.41
CA LYS A 21 8.99 -10.93 5.82
C LYS A 21 9.27 -9.83 6.83
N ARG A 22 10.38 -9.12 6.60
CA ARG A 22 10.68 -7.84 7.25
C ARG A 22 10.45 -6.72 6.23
N LEU A 23 9.70 -5.69 6.61
CA LEU A 23 9.51 -4.54 5.74
C LEU A 23 10.71 -3.59 5.83
N PRO A 24 11.10 -2.95 4.71
CA PRO A 24 12.24 -2.04 4.68
C PRO A 24 11.98 -0.79 5.55
N ARG A 25 12.98 -0.45 6.37
CA ARG A 25 13.01 0.75 7.23
C ARG A 25 13.72 1.85 6.47
N ASN A 26 13.01 2.63 5.67
CA ASN A 26 13.60 3.72 4.87
C ASN A 26 13.92 4.96 5.73
N GLY A 27 14.54 4.76 6.90
CA GLY A 27 14.82 5.81 7.89
C GLY A 27 13.61 6.25 8.71
N ASP A 28 12.44 5.66 8.46
CA ASP A 28 11.18 6.03 9.10
C ASP A 28 11.03 5.45 10.52
N SER A 29 10.44 6.24 11.41
CA SER A 29 9.94 5.79 12.73
C SER A 29 8.45 5.45 12.59
N PHE A 30 8.12 4.16 12.65
CA PHE A 30 6.72 3.73 12.53
C PHE A 30 5.97 3.93 13.84
N ILE A 31 4.79 4.56 13.76
CA ILE A 31 4.04 5.00 14.95
C ILE A 31 2.82 4.11 15.20
N SER A 32 2.11 3.73 14.15
CA SER A 32 0.91 2.90 14.22
C SER A 32 0.76 2.03 12.96
N LEU A 33 -0.01 0.96 13.08
CA LEU A 33 -0.29 0.05 11.98
C LEU A 33 -1.71 -0.49 12.06
N SER A 34 -2.27 -0.84 10.91
CA SER A 34 -3.60 -1.42 10.79
C SER A 34 -3.68 -2.32 9.57
N PHE A 35 -4.38 -3.44 9.67
CA PHE A 35 -4.78 -4.22 8.50
C PHE A 35 -6.15 -3.76 8.02
N ASN A 36 -6.35 -3.82 6.72
CA ASN A 36 -7.70 -3.78 6.19
C ASN A 36 -8.49 -5.03 6.66
N PRO A 37 -9.84 -4.99 6.62
CA PRO A 37 -10.67 -6.09 7.13
C PRO A 37 -10.35 -7.46 6.55
N ASP A 38 -10.01 -7.52 5.25
CA ASP A 38 -9.65 -8.77 4.57
C ASP A 38 -8.21 -9.23 4.85
N GLY A 39 -7.40 -8.40 5.53
CA GLY A 39 -6.00 -8.69 5.88
C GLY A 39 -5.01 -8.64 4.71
N ASN A 40 -5.44 -8.23 3.53
CA ASN A 40 -4.61 -8.21 2.31
C ASN A 40 -3.72 -6.97 2.20
N ILE A 41 -4.09 -5.88 2.88
CA ILE A 41 -3.37 -4.60 2.87
C ILE A 41 -3.02 -4.22 4.30
N LEU A 42 -1.74 -3.98 4.53
CA LEU A 42 -1.20 -3.39 5.75
C LEU A 42 -0.95 -1.90 5.52
N ALA A 43 -1.50 -1.05 6.37
CA ALA A 43 -1.13 0.34 6.46
C ALA A 43 -0.22 0.58 7.66
N VAL A 44 0.86 1.34 7.48
CA VAL A 44 1.75 1.80 8.56
C VAL A 44 2.01 3.27 8.36
N ASN A 45 1.86 4.07 9.41
CA ASN A 45 2.23 5.49 9.38
C ASN A 45 3.61 5.73 9.99
N SER A 46 4.29 6.73 9.45
CA SER A 46 5.54 7.28 9.96
C SER A 46 5.59 8.77 9.58
N ASP A 47 5.87 9.64 10.54
CA ASP A 47 5.86 11.09 10.33
C ASP A 47 4.55 11.54 9.64
N ASP A 48 4.66 12.23 8.50
CA ASP A 48 3.56 12.72 7.66
C ASP A 48 3.13 11.70 6.58
N LYS A 49 3.59 10.45 6.62
CA LYS A 49 3.37 9.46 5.56
C LYS A 49 2.60 8.26 6.06
N ILE A 50 1.82 7.69 5.15
CA ILE A 50 1.21 6.38 5.29
C ILE A 50 1.70 5.53 4.14
N ARG A 51 2.26 4.36 4.47
CA ARG A 51 2.69 3.38 3.48
C ARG A 51 1.75 2.20 3.52
N LEU A 52 1.41 1.70 2.33
CA LEU A 52 0.55 0.54 2.15
C LEU A 52 1.38 -0.60 1.57
N TRP A 53 1.29 -1.78 2.18
CA TRP A 53 1.93 -3.00 1.68
C TRP A 53 0.90 -4.10 1.49
N ASN A 54 1.15 -4.97 0.52
CA ASN A 54 0.45 -6.25 0.45
C ASN A 54 1.07 -7.30 1.39
N GLN A 55 0.44 -8.47 1.49
CA GLN A 55 0.92 -9.59 2.31
C GLN A 55 2.30 -10.12 1.89
N ASP A 56 2.70 -9.92 0.64
CA ASP A 56 4.03 -10.30 0.15
C ASP A 56 5.09 -9.26 0.51
N GLY A 57 4.73 -8.19 1.23
CA GLY A 57 5.62 -7.09 1.62
C GLY A 57 6.00 -6.17 0.46
N THR A 58 5.26 -6.21 -0.66
CA THR A 58 5.40 -5.26 -1.76
C THR A 58 4.74 -3.95 -1.36
N LEU A 59 5.50 -2.84 -1.47
CA LEU A 59 4.97 -1.50 -1.26
C LEU A 59 4.00 -1.17 -2.40
N LEU A 60 2.74 -0.97 -2.07
CA LEU A 60 1.67 -0.63 -3.01
C LEU A 60 1.64 0.87 -3.28
N MET A 61 1.73 1.68 -2.22
CA MET A 61 1.63 3.14 -2.34
C MET A 61 2.21 3.84 -1.10
N VAL A 62 2.61 5.10 -1.29
CA VAL A 62 2.91 6.06 -0.21
C VAL A 62 1.91 7.21 -0.30
N LEU A 63 1.02 7.31 0.67
CA LEU A 63 0.10 8.41 0.81
C LEU A 63 0.76 9.48 1.67
N LYS A 64 0.81 10.70 1.16
CA LYS A 64 1.27 11.85 1.94
C LYS A 64 0.10 12.45 2.71
N GLY A 65 0.32 12.62 4.00
CA GLY A 65 -0.54 13.38 4.88
C GLY A 65 -0.38 14.88 4.64
N GLU A 66 -1.14 15.65 5.39
CA GLU A 66 -0.83 17.05 5.62
C GLU A 66 0.33 17.10 6.62
N LYS A 67 1.17 18.15 6.57
CA LYS A 67 2.54 18.23 7.15
C LYS A 67 2.70 17.92 8.66
N ASP A 68 1.65 17.48 9.32
CA ASP A 68 1.63 17.03 10.71
C ASP A 68 2.02 15.55 10.84
N GLU A 69 2.66 15.24 11.97
CA GLU A 69 2.93 13.87 12.37
C GLU A 69 1.63 13.11 12.66
N LEU A 70 1.43 11.99 11.98
CA LEU A 70 0.30 11.10 12.18
C LEU A 70 0.57 10.20 13.39
N THR A 71 -0.41 10.06 14.27
CA THR A 71 -0.30 9.27 15.50
C THR A 71 -1.15 8.01 15.48
N SER A 72 -2.12 7.93 14.57
CA SER A 72 -3.06 6.81 14.50
C SER A 72 -3.50 6.53 13.07
N ILE A 73 -3.83 5.27 12.81
CA ILE A 73 -4.34 4.81 11.52
C ILE A 73 -5.39 3.71 11.69
N SER A 74 -6.46 3.75 10.88
CA SER A 74 -7.52 2.74 10.92
C SER A 74 -8.22 2.61 9.58
N PHE A 75 -8.57 1.37 9.21
CA PHE A 75 -9.44 1.11 8.07
C PHE A 75 -10.91 1.18 8.48
N SER A 76 -11.77 1.61 7.56
CA SER A 76 -13.21 1.40 7.67
C SER A 76 -13.56 -0.09 7.69
N PRO A 77 -14.69 -0.48 8.30
CA PRO A 77 -15.11 -1.90 8.36
C PRO A 77 -15.33 -2.53 6.98
N ASP A 78 -15.64 -1.73 5.96
CA ASP A 78 -15.77 -2.19 4.57
C ASP A 78 -14.44 -2.19 3.80
N GLY A 79 -13.35 -1.73 4.43
CA GLY A 79 -12.01 -1.70 3.87
C GLY A 79 -11.80 -0.71 2.73
N LYS A 80 -12.75 0.18 2.44
CA LYS A 80 -12.68 1.12 1.31
C LYS A 80 -12.05 2.46 1.68
N THR A 81 -12.03 2.79 2.97
CA THR A 81 -11.54 4.07 3.47
C THR A 81 -10.47 3.84 4.52
N LEU A 82 -9.43 4.65 4.45
CA LEU A 82 -8.38 4.72 5.45
C LEU A 82 -8.47 6.07 6.15
N GLY A 83 -8.58 6.05 7.47
CA GLY A 83 -8.50 7.22 8.33
C GLY A 83 -7.14 7.27 9.02
N ALA A 84 -6.55 8.46 9.08
CA ALA A 84 -5.38 8.73 9.89
C ALA A 84 -5.58 10.02 10.69
N GLY A 85 -5.17 10.01 11.96
CA GLY A 85 -5.28 11.14 12.86
C GLY A 85 -3.92 11.64 13.29
N SER A 86 -3.80 12.96 13.46
CA SER A 86 -2.66 13.63 14.09
C SER A 86 -3.03 14.15 15.48
N GLY A 87 -2.03 14.26 16.36
CA GLY A 87 -2.17 14.98 17.63
C GLY A 87 -2.53 16.47 17.46
N ASN A 88 -2.28 17.05 16.28
CA ASN A 88 -2.52 18.46 15.97
C ASN A 88 -3.97 18.79 15.56
N ARG A 89 -4.92 17.87 15.81
CA ARG A 89 -6.36 17.99 15.44
C ARG A 89 -6.65 17.84 13.94
N THR A 90 -5.70 17.33 13.17
CA THR A 90 -5.89 16.99 11.75
C THR A 90 -6.35 15.54 11.61
N ILE A 91 -7.40 15.31 10.80
CA ILE A 91 -7.85 13.97 10.42
C ILE A 91 -7.86 13.89 8.90
N ILE A 92 -7.27 12.82 8.37
CA ILE A 92 -7.15 12.58 6.95
C ILE A 92 -7.96 11.34 6.61
N LEU A 93 -8.84 11.47 5.61
CA LEU A 93 -9.56 10.36 5.01
C LEU A 93 -9.04 10.12 3.58
N ARG A 94 -8.82 8.85 3.25
CA ARG A 94 -8.35 8.41 1.94
C ARG A 94 -9.23 7.28 1.42
N SER A 95 -9.74 7.44 0.21
CA SER A 95 -10.39 6.37 -0.54
C SER A 95 -9.30 5.45 -1.09
N LEU A 96 -9.49 4.14 -0.94
CA LEU A 96 -8.57 3.13 -1.46
C LEU A 96 -8.97 2.63 -2.85
N SER A 97 -10.09 3.12 -3.38
CA SER A 97 -10.59 2.74 -4.71
C SER A 97 -9.57 3.07 -5.80
N ASP A 98 -8.93 4.23 -5.71
CA ASP A 98 -7.92 4.68 -6.66
C ASP A 98 -6.67 3.78 -6.60
N ILE A 99 -6.26 3.42 -5.37
CA ILE A 99 -5.13 2.51 -5.12
C ILE A 99 -5.40 1.11 -5.70
N LYS A 100 -6.64 0.62 -5.52
CA LYS A 100 -7.06 -0.67 -6.07
C LYS A 100 -7.06 -0.61 -7.60
N LEU A 101 -7.50 0.48 -8.20
CA LEU A 101 -7.53 0.65 -9.65
C LEU A 101 -6.11 0.68 -10.24
N ASP A 102 -5.22 1.52 -9.71
CA ASP A 102 -3.83 1.63 -10.17
C ASP A 102 -3.10 0.29 -10.08
N PHE A 103 -3.29 -0.43 -8.97
CA PHE A 103 -2.72 -1.76 -8.80
C PHE A 103 -3.23 -2.76 -9.84
N LEU A 104 -4.55 -2.77 -10.11
CA LEU A 104 -5.16 -3.65 -11.10
C LEU A 104 -4.68 -3.32 -12.51
N ILE A 105 -4.54 -2.03 -12.85
CA ILE A 105 -3.99 -1.60 -14.14
C ILE A 105 -2.56 -2.09 -14.29
N LYS A 106 -1.72 -1.90 -13.26
CA LYS A 106 -0.33 -2.38 -13.28
C LYS A 106 -0.24 -3.89 -13.49
N GLN A 107 -1.02 -4.68 -12.75
CA GLN A 107 -1.03 -6.14 -12.92
C GLN A 107 -1.55 -6.57 -14.30
N GLY A 108 -2.61 -5.92 -14.79
CA GLY A 108 -3.12 -6.17 -16.13
C GLY A 108 -2.08 -5.88 -17.21
N CYS A 109 -1.34 -4.79 -17.06
CA CYS A 109 -0.25 -4.43 -17.97
C CYS A 109 0.94 -5.39 -17.92
N GLU A 110 1.30 -5.89 -16.74
CA GLU A 110 2.33 -6.93 -16.60
C GLU A 110 1.93 -8.22 -17.32
N LEU A 111 0.66 -8.63 -17.22
CA LEU A 111 0.13 -9.83 -17.90
C LEU A 111 0.05 -9.67 -19.43
N LEU A 112 -0.29 -8.47 -19.89
CA LEU A 112 -0.47 -8.19 -21.32
C LEU A 112 0.83 -7.82 -22.04
N LYS A 113 1.94 -7.62 -21.31
CA LYS A 113 3.19 -7.10 -21.87
C LYS A 113 3.65 -7.83 -23.14
N ASP A 114 3.74 -9.16 -23.07
CA ASP A 114 4.21 -9.98 -24.21
C ASP A 114 3.26 -9.91 -25.42
N TYR A 115 1.95 -9.92 -25.17
CA TYR A 115 0.95 -9.78 -26.22
C TYR A 115 1.05 -8.42 -26.92
N LEU A 116 1.20 -7.34 -26.15
CA LEU A 116 1.28 -5.97 -26.68
C LEU A 116 2.56 -5.75 -27.49
N GLU A 117 3.70 -6.29 -27.02
CA GLU A 117 5.00 -6.09 -27.65
C GLU A 117 5.23 -6.99 -28.87
N ASN A 118 4.77 -8.25 -28.82
CA ASN A 118 5.25 -9.29 -29.75
C ASN A 118 4.17 -9.86 -30.69
N TYR A 119 2.88 -9.62 -30.45
CA TYR A 119 1.84 -10.21 -31.30
C TYR A 119 1.70 -9.48 -32.64
N PRO A 120 1.82 -10.16 -33.81
CA PRO A 120 1.87 -9.48 -35.11
C PRO A 120 0.58 -8.75 -35.49
N LYS A 121 -0.56 -9.11 -34.88
CA LYS A 121 -1.87 -8.53 -35.18
C LYS A 121 -2.34 -7.52 -34.11
N THR A 122 -1.49 -7.11 -33.16
CA THR A 122 -1.86 -6.02 -32.26
C THR A 122 -2.02 -4.72 -33.05
N VAL A 123 -3.14 -4.04 -32.83
CA VAL A 123 -3.39 -2.72 -33.40
C VAL A 123 -2.48 -1.72 -32.70
N GLU A 124 -1.98 -0.73 -33.43
CA GLU A 124 -1.00 0.23 -32.92
C GLU A 124 -1.50 1.01 -31.69
N ILE A 125 -2.82 1.22 -31.59
CA ILE A 125 -3.46 1.86 -30.43
C ILE A 125 -3.39 1.00 -29.17
N ASP A 126 -3.49 -0.33 -29.31
CA ASP A 126 -3.47 -1.25 -28.17
C ASP A 126 -2.08 -1.28 -27.53
N ARG A 127 -1.03 -1.06 -28.31
CA ARG A 127 0.36 -0.96 -27.83
C ARG A 127 0.57 0.20 -26.85
N SER A 128 -0.33 1.18 -26.84
CA SER A 128 -0.29 2.35 -25.95
C SER A 128 -1.18 2.21 -24.71
N LEU A 129 -1.93 1.12 -24.54
CA LEU A 129 -2.85 0.93 -23.40
C LEU A 129 -2.13 1.01 -22.04
N CYS A 130 -0.87 0.60 -21.98
CA CYS A 130 -0.06 0.57 -20.77
C CYS A 130 1.04 1.65 -20.73
N SER A 131 1.02 2.62 -21.64
CA SER A 131 2.05 3.65 -21.74
C SER A 131 1.75 4.92 -20.94
N THR A 132 0.64 4.98 -20.19
CA THR A 132 0.30 6.12 -19.35
C THR A 132 1.04 6.00 -18.01
N THR A 133 2.09 6.79 -17.85
CA THR A 133 2.71 7.06 -16.55
C THR A 133 1.73 7.89 -15.71
N LEU A 134 1.22 7.33 -14.62
CA LEU A 134 0.69 8.09 -13.49
C LEU A 134 1.84 8.38 -12.51
#